data_AF-A0A534JME0-F1
#
_entry.id   AF-A0A534JME0-F1
#
_cell.length_a   1.000
_cell.length_b   1.000
_cell.length_c   1.000
_cell.angle_alpha   90.00
_cell.angle_beta   90.00
_cell.angle_gamma   90.00
#
_symmetry.space_group_name_H-M   'P 1'
#
loop_
_entity.id
_entity.type
_entity.pdbx_description
1 polymer ?
#
loop_
_entity_poly.entity_id
_entity_poly.type
_entity_poly.pdbx_seq_one_letter_code
_entity_poly.pdbx_strand_id
1 'polypeptide(L)'
;MRLEWERGRKRPRQYSYILKFIGLFSNRLEEETQVRLRTAVLAFVVGIAVFLTGVLASRPVSAIPAASIRILFDFGDGSYVWAAEPIGDPLATNATWHAVQSAASSNRITLDTAWSRDYGVGVLDVGGRHPPAGFVGLLQWNATSRKWQFAGTGISSLVVQDNDVIALYDAAFASPPSYSSRTPVPTPDHPWPSQEFRGDLSNSGVAGYAAPDSIQVVWDRDTGKREIGSTPAVADGRVFVTTMGWTVALDAVTGQILWNTSKARGFSSPAVFNNSVFVGTSNGTVVRLNLTDGALLWETRLLASTSFSGITSSPKVAYDRVFVGTFNETGGPGEAVALWEGNGSVAWRHPTGSIHYSSPAYSDGSVYVGVMGRYNTTSQVSFDPPYGVLSLDAATGQERWFFPTGGSVAASPAVAGPNLIAPAKDGTVYSLNRSTGALAWEASVDAGISSPAVFGDTVFVGGGSFGRPGRVVALNLVNGYLKWSFTPNGPVQSSITYAGGRVVFATNEDNGTIYALNAETGVRVWSFEPSPRDYILGSPVVADGVVYAPSDNGHVYALGPAGLDQNPQGSVGVVLIGGGILGAGILVGAVWILVRRRSRSGP
;
A
#
# COMPACT_ATOMS: atom_id res chain seq x y z
N MET A 1 -6.03 4.73 74.62
CA MET A 1 -5.04 4.67 75.72
C MET A 1 -4.31 3.32 75.60
N ARG A 2 -3.00 3.33 75.90
CA ARG A 2 -1.90 2.36 75.63
C ARG A 2 -2.08 0.83 75.83
N LEU A 3 -1.35 0.10 74.97
CA LEU A 3 -0.38 -1.01 75.16
C LEU A 3 -0.81 -2.47 75.50
N GLU A 4 -0.29 -3.39 74.65
CA GLU A 4 0.53 -4.62 74.88
C GLU A 4 0.27 -5.53 76.11
N TRP A 5 0.41 -6.87 76.13
CA TRP A 5 1.40 -7.78 75.53
C TRP A 5 1.01 -9.28 75.68
N GLU A 6 1.46 -10.11 74.73
CA GLU A 6 1.98 -11.51 74.77
C GLU A 6 1.25 -12.85 75.16
N ARG A 7 1.49 -13.82 74.23
CA ARG A 7 1.88 -15.27 74.29
C ARG A 7 0.94 -16.40 74.77
N GLY A 8 0.59 -17.29 73.82
CA GLY A 8 1.33 -18.56 73.58
C GLY A 8 0.85 -19.93 74.15
N ARG A 9 0.32 -20.80 73.25
CA ARG A 9 0.50 -22.29 73.07
C ARG A 9 0.33 -23.28 74.28
N LYS A 10 -0.14 -24.55 74.19
CA LYS A 10 -0.79 -25.44 73.18
C LYS A 10 -1.03 -26.84 73.84
N ARG A 11 -2.03 -27.61 73.35
CA ARG A 11 -2.23 -29.11 73.34
C ARG A 11 -2.89 -29.82 74.57
N PRO A 12 -3.45 -31.06 74.42
CA PRO A 12 -4.24 -31.64 73.31
C PRO A 12 -5.41 -32.63 73.65
N ARG A 13 -6.39 -32.71 72.73
CA ARG A 13 -7.17 -33.86 72.15
C ARG A 13 -7.78 -35.01 72.99
N GLN A 14 -9.06 -35.33 72.69
CA GLN A 14 -9.53 -36.64 72.19
C GLN A 14 -10.89 -36.54 71.42
N TYR A 15 -11.09 -37.45 70.45
CA TYR A 15 -12.12 -37.54 69.40
C TYR A 15 -13.18 -38.63 69.71
N SER A 16 -14.43 -38.49 69.23
CA SER A 16 -15.25 -39.58 68.63
C SER A 16 -16.65 -39.08 68.22
N TYR A 17 -17.04 -39.19 66.93
CA TYR A 17 -18.42 -39.40 66.43
C TYR A 17 -18.54 -39.56 64.89
N ILE A 18 -17.46 -39.38 64.09
CA ILE A 18 -17.52 -39.41 62.60
C ILE A 18 -16.91 -40.71 62.04
N LEU A 19 -17.44 -41.87 62.46
CA LEU A 19 -17.10 -43.17 61.83
C LEU A 19 -18.34 -43.92 61.30
N LYS A 20 -19.53 -43.29 61.35
CA LYS A 20 -20.75 -43.81 60.72
C LYS A 20 -21.23 -43.02 59.48
N PHE A 21 -20.48 -42.00 59.04
CA PHE A 21 -20.88 -41.17 57.89
C PHE A 21 -20.11 -41.45 56.59
N ILE A 22 -19.03 -42.24 56.62
CA ILE A 22 -18.12 -42.40 55.47
C ILE A 22 -18.43 -43.63 54.59
N GLY A 23 -19.29 -44.56 55.05
CA GLY A 23 -19.61 -45.79 54.29
C GLY A 23 -20.73 -45.69 53.24
N LEU A 24 -21.50 -44.59 53.21
CA LEU A 24 -22.69 -44.47 52.34
C LEU A 24 -22.59 -43.37 51.26
N PHE A 25 -21.50 -42.58 51.23
CA PHE A 25 -21.29 -41.54 50.21
C PHE A 25 -20.26 -41.89 49.13
N SER A 26 -19.46 -42.96 49.27
CA SER A 26 -18.45 -43.29 48.24
C SER A 26 -19.03 -44.02 47.02
N ASN A 27 -20.13 -44.76 47.17
CA ASN A 27 -20.65 -45.59 46.06
C ASN A 27 -21.68 -44.88 45.16
N ARG A 28 -22.17 -43.68 45.51
CA ARG A 28 -23.08 -42.90 44.65
C ARG A 28 -22.40 -41.79 43.84
N LEU A 29 -21.23 -41.32 44.27
CA LEU A 29 -20.47 -40.29 43.55
C LEU A 29 -19.58 -40.86 42.44
N GLU A 30 -19.21 -42.16 42.49
CA GLU A 30 -18.40 -42.78 41.43
C GLU A 30 -19.21 -43.15 40.17
N GLU A 31 -20.50 -43.49 40.29
CA GLU A 31 -21.34 -43.82 39.11
C GLU A 31 -21.80 -42.59 38.32
N GLU A 32 -22.25 -41.50 38.97
CA GLU A 32 -22.69 -40.30 38.24
C GLU A 32 -21.55 -39.56 37.54
N THR A 33 -20.34 -39.59 38.11
CA THR A 33 -19.17 -38.94 37.51
C THR A 33 -18.60 -39.74 36.33
N GLN A 34 -18.68 -41.08 36.37
CA GLN A 34 -18.26 -41.95 35.26
C GLN A 34 -19.24 -41.90 34.07
N VAL A 35 -20.56 -41.79 34.33
CA VAL A 35 -21.56 -41.67 33.25
C VAL A 35 -21.47 -40.30 32.56
N ARG A 36 -21.27 -39.21 33.30
CA ARG A 36 -21.09 -37.88 32.70
C ARG A 36 -19.78 -37.75 31.91
N LEU A 37 -18.68 -38.37 32.36
CA LEU A 37 -17.43 -38.42 31.58
C LEU A 37 -17.57 -39.27 30.31
N ARG A 38 -18.23 -40.42 30.36
CA ARG A 38 -18.42 -41.26 29.17
C ARG A 38 -19.32 -40.60 28.12
N THR A 39 -20.35 -39.87 28.54
CA THR A 39 -21.25 -39.17 27.62
C THR A 39 -20.60 -37.92 27.01
N ALA A 40 -19.78 -37.19 27.77
CA ALA A 40 -18.99 -36.06 27.26
C ALA A 40 -17.85 -36.51 26.32
N VAL A 41 -17.20 -37.64 26.61
CA VAL A 41 -16.17 -38.22 25.73
C VAL A 41 -16.78 -38.80 24.45
N LEU A 42 -17.96 -39.43 24.50
CA LEU A 42 -18.63 -39.92 23.28
C LEU A 42 -19.14 -38.77 22.39
N ALA A 43 -19.67 -37.69 22.98
CA ALA A 43 -20.09 -36.50 22.22
C ALA A 43 -18.89 -35.75 21.61
N PHE A 44 -17.75 -35.73 22.30
CA PHE A 44 -16.50 -35.16 21.79
C PHE A 44 -15.86 -36.03 20.70
N VAL A 45 -15.93 -37.36 20.82
CA VAL A 45 -15.41 -38.30 19.81
C VAL A 45 -16.31 -38.36 18.56
N VAL A 46 -17.63 -38.23 18.69
CA VAL A 46 -18.54 -38.14 17.52
C VAL A 46 -18.50 -36.76 16.86
N GLY A 47 -18.33 -35.68 17.64
CA GLY A 47 -18.10 -34.33 17.11
C GLY A 47 -16.79 -34.22 16.33
N ILE A 48 -15.72 -34.87 16.81
CA ILE A 48 -14.43 -34.94 16.10
C ILE A 48 -14.49 -35.88 14.89
N ALA A 49 -15.24 -36.99 14.96
CA ALA A 49 -15.39 -37.90 13.81
C ALA A 49 -16.20 -37.29 12.66
N VAL A 50 -17.26 -36.50 12.94
CA VAL A 50 -18.04 -35.80 11.90
C VAL A 50 -17.29 -34.59 11.34
N PHE A 51 -16.43 -33.94 12.15
CA PHE A 51 -15.53 -32.88 11.67
C PHE A 51 -14.31 -33.43 10.89
N LEU A 52 -13.89 -34.67 11.14
CA LEU A 52 -12.82 -35.36 10.40
C LEU A 52 -13.28 -36.14 9.17
N THR A 53 -14.56 -36.51 9.05
CA THR A 53 -15.11 -37.09 7.80
C THR A 53 -15.68 -36.03 6.84
N GLY A 54 -15.74 -34.76 7.26
CA GLY A 54 -16.04 -33.61 6.38
C GLY A 54 -14.81 -32.88 5.84
N VAL A 55 -13.60 -33.21 6.31
CA VAL A 55 -12.33 -32.56 5.91
C VAL A 55 -11.33 -33.55 5.29
N LEU A 56 -11.72 -34.80 5.07
CA LEU A 56 -10.90 -35.79 4.35
C LEU A 56 -11.66 -36.42 3.18
N ALA A 57 -11.98 -35.59 2.18
CA ALA A 57 -11.57 -35.97 0.83
C ALA A 57 -10.09 -35.62 0.72
N SER A 58 -9.24 -36.36 1.46
CA SER A 58 -7.83 -36.48 1.11
C SER A 58 -7.82 -37.02 -0.30
N ARG A 59 -7.60 -36.13 -1.27
CA ARG A 59 -6.84 -36.48 -2.46
C ARG A 59 -5.64 -37.31 -1.99
N PRO A 60 -5.25 -38.36 -2.73
CA PRO A 60 -4.03 -39.09 -2.38
C PRO A 60 -2.94 -38.07 -2.09
N VAL A 61 -2.12 -38.34 -1.08
CA VAL A 61 -0.87 -37.61 -0.86
C VAL A 61 -0.11 -37.71 -2.17
N SER A 62 -0.31 -36.73 -3.05
CA SER A 62 0.64 -36.40 -4.08
C SER A 62 1.89 -36.05 -3.30
N ALA A 63 2.98 -36.67 -3.73
CA ALA A 63 4.31 -36.49 -3.19
C ALA A 63 4.62 -35.02 -2.88
N ILE A 64 5.56 -34.84 -1.93
CA ILE A 64 6.38 -33.64 -1.67
C ILE A 64 6.14 -32.55 -2.73
N PRO A 65 5.73 -31.31 -2.36
CA PRO A 65 5.51 -30.26 -3.35
C PRO A 65 6.70 -30.23 -4.29
N ALA A 66 6.43 -30.39 -5.59
CA ALA A 66 7.43 -30.20 -6.62
C ALA A 66 8.13 -28.86 -6.38
N ALA A 67 9.45 -28.81 -6.58
CA ALA A 67 10.22 -27.58 -6.51
C ALA A 67 9.47 -26.47 -7.25
N SER A 68 9.18 -25.33 -6.62
CA SER A 68 8.43 -24.25 -7.25
C SER A 68 9.35 -23.10 -7.59
N ILE A 69 9.12 -22.44 -8.71
CA ILE A 69 9.81 -21.19 -9.04
C ILE A 69 8.85 -20.02 -9.03
N ARG A 70 9.40 -18.84 -8.79
CA ARG A 70 8.68 -17.57 -9.00
C ARG A 70 9.10 -16.95 -10.32
N ILE A 71 8.11 -16.50 -11.07
CA ILE A 71 8.29 -15.94 -12.40
C ILE A 71 7.70 -14.53 -12.38
N LEU A 72 8.53 -13.54 -12.70
CA LEU A 72 8.11 -12.17 -12.96
C LEU A 72 7.95 -11.96 -14.46
N PHE A 73 6.76 -11.57 -14.90
CA PHE A 73 6.55 -10.96 -16.21
C PHE A 73 6.51 -9.46 -16.02
N ASP A 74 7.59 -8.76 -16.37
CA ASP A 74 7.67 -7.31 -16.35
C ASP A 74 7.50 -6.78 -17.78
N PHE A 75 6.39 -6.08 -18.01
CA PHE A 75 6.00 -5.59 -19.34
C PHE A 75 6.68 -4.26 -19.70
N GLY A 76 7.61 -3.78 -18.85
CA GLY A 76 8.38 -2.56 -19.06
C GLY A 76 7.59 -1.27 -18.80
N ASP A 77 6.26 -1.35 -18.76
CA ASP A 77 5.31 -0.24 -18.73
C ASP A 77 4.55 -0.10 -17.41
N GLY A 78 4.91 -0.83 -16.36
CA GLY A 78 4.40 -0.61 -14.97
C GLY A 78 3.54 -1.71 -14.49
N SER A 79 2.90 -2.34 -15.47
CA SER A 79 2.28 -3.60 -15.23
C SER A 79 3.37 -4.66 -15.09
N TYR A 80 3.13 -5.58 -14.17
CA TYR A 80 3.88 -6.81 -14.04
C TYR A 80 2.99 -7.87 -13.41
N VAL A 81 3.34 -9.13 -13.62
CA VAL A 81 2.66 -10.27 -13.01
C VAL A 81 3.69 -11.15 -12.34
N TRP A 82 3.47 -11.42 -11.05
CA TRP A 82 4.14 -12.49 -10.33
C TRP A 82 3.32 -13.77 -10.47
N ALA A 83 3.98 -14.84 -10.88
CA ALA A 83 3.44 -16.19 -10.88
C ALA A 83 4.33 -17.12 -10.05
N ALA A 84 3.73 -18.16 -9.48
CA ALA A 84 4.44 -19.24 -8.83
C ALA A 84 4.04 -20.55 -9.51
N GLU A 85 5.01 -21.28 -10.05
CA GLU A 85 4.75 -22.49 -10.83
C GLU A 85 5.51 -23.68 -10.26
N PRO A 86 4.85 -24.84 -10.11
CA PRO A 86 5.53 -26.07 -9.73
C PRO A 86 6.38 -26.58 -10.90
N ILE A 87 7.57 -27.06 -10.58
CA ILE A 87 8.50 -27.71 -11.49
C ILE A 87 8.78 -29.12 -10.96
N GLY A 88 8.23 -30.12 -11.66
CA GLY A 88 8.33 -31.52 -11.28
C GLY A 88 9.77 -32.04 -11.29
N ASP A 89 10.49 -31.84 -12.40
CA ASP A 89 11.91 -32.16 -12.55
C ASP A 89 12.66 -30.91 -13.06
N PRO A 90 13.35 -30.17 -12.19
CA PRO A 90 14.04 -28.94 -12.58
C PRO A 90 15.27 -29.16 -13.48
N LEU A 91 15.77 -30.39 -13.56
CA LEU A 91 16.86 -30.77 -14.46
C LEU A 91 16.35 -31.23 -15.83
N ALA A 92 15.04 -31.41 -15.99
CA ALA A 92 14.47 -31.78 -17.27
C ALA A 92 14.68 -30.67 -18.30
N THR A 93 14.99 -31.07 -19.53
CA THR A 93 15.10 -30.14 -20.66
C THR A 93 13.80 -29.34 -20.80
N ASN A 94 13.91 -28.01 -20.95
CA ASN A 94 12.78 -27.09 -21.06
C ASN A 94 11.88 -26.98 -19.81
N ALA A 95 12.26 -27.52 -18.65
CA ALA A 95 11.43 -27.43 -17.43
C ALA A 95 11.03 -25.99 -17.09
N THR A 96 12.01 -25.08 -17.08
CA THR A 96 11.78 -23.65 -16.84
C THR A 96 10.91 -23.01 -17.91
N TRP A 97 11.09 -23.38 -19.18
CA TRP A 97 10.27 -22.87 -20.27
C TRP A 97 8.81 -23.31 -20.14
N HIS A 98 8.55 -24.58 -19.79
CA HIS A 98 7.18 -25.08 -19.58
C HIS A 98 6.49 -24.41 -18.40
N ALA A 99 7.22 -24.15 -17.30
CA ALA A 99 6.70 -23.38 -16.19
C ALA A 99 6.30 -21.95 -16.63
N VAL A 100 7.13 -21.28 -17.43
CA VAL A 100 6.83 -19.95 -17.97
C VAL A 100 5.61 -19.97 -18.87
N GLN A 101 5.45 -20.97 -19.74
CA GLN A 101 4.25 -21.12 -20.58
C GLN A 101 2.99 -21.34 -19.73
N SER A 102 3.09 -22.18 -18.69
CA SER A 102 2.00 -22.45 -17.73
C SER A 102 1.57 -21.17 -17.00
N ALA A 103 2.53 -20.43 -16.46
CA ALA A 103 2.28 -19.16 -15.80
C ALA A 103 1.65 -18.12 -16.73
N ALA A 104 2.17 -17.99 -17.95
CA ALA A 104 1.65 -17.06 -18.93
C ALA A 104 0.20 -17.41 -19.31
N SER A 105 -0.09 -18.69 -19.57
CA SER A 105 -1.45 -19.15 -19.87
C SER A 105 -2.43 -18.87 -18.72
N SER A 106 -2.05 -19.22 -17.49
CA SER A 106 -2.88 -19.01 -16.29
C SER A 106 -3.19 -17.54 -16.03
N ASN A 107 -2.28 -16.65 -16.40
CA ASN A 107 -2.42 -15.20 -16.25
C ASN A 107 -2.88 -14.48 -17.52
N ARG A 108 -3.25 -15.23 -18.58
CA ARG A 108 -3.69 -14.68 -19.88
C ARG A 108 -2.66 -13.73 -20.53
N ILE A 109 -1.38 -14.06 -20.38
CA ILE A 109 -0.25 -13.34 -20.97
C ILE A 109 0.13 -14.03 -22.28
N THR A 110 0.13 -13.27 -23.37
CA THR A 110 0.63 -13.73 -24.66
C THR A 110 2.15 -13.72 -24.66
N LEU A 111 2.80 -14.74 -25.23
CA LEU A 111 4.25 -14.76 -25.44
C LEU A 111 4.52 -14.86 -26.94
N ASP A 112 5.29 -13.93 -27.49
CA ASP A 112 5.91 -14.11 -28.82
C ASP A 112 7.31 -14.68 -28.63
N THR A 113 7.66 -15.68 -29.43
CA THR A 113 8.91 -16.42 -29.27
C THR A 113 9.53 -16.77 -30.59
N ALA A 114 10.86 -16.76 -30.63
CA ALA A 114 11.64 -17.34 -31.72
C ALA A 114 12.69 -18.30 -31.18
N TRP A 115 13.11 -19.22 -32.04
CA TRP A 115 14.17 -20.17 -31.70
C TRP A 115 15.51 -19.70 -32.23
N SER A 116 16.55 -19.82 -31.41
CA SER A 116 17.95 -19.54 -31.74
C SER A 116 18.82 -20.76 -31.45
N ARG A 117 19.84 -20.99 -32.30
CA ARG A 117 20.86 -22.03 -32.06
C ARG A 117 21.70 -21.74 -30.83
N ASP A 118 21.96 -20.46 -30.55
CA ASP A 118 22.91 -20.04 -29.53
C ASP A 118 22.27 -19.97 -28.13
N TYR A 119 20.97 -19.69 -28.07
CA TYR A 119 20.25 -19.44 -26.81
C TYR A 119 18.98 -20.28 -26.64
N GLY A 120 18.58 -21.09 -27.62
CA GLY A 120 17.32 -21.86 -27.56
C GLY A 120 16.10 -20.95 -27.73
N VAL A 121 15.09 -21.09 -26.86
CA VAL A 121 13.88 -20.24 -26.94
C VAL A 121 14.21 -18.82 -26.49
N GLY A 122 14.08 -17.86 -27.41
CA GLY A 122 14.09 -16.43 -27.13
C GLY A 122 12.67 -15.90 -27.06
N VAL A 123 12.38 -15.12 -26.02
CA VAL A 123 11.10 -14.41 -25.89
C VAL A 123 11.26 -13.05 -26.56
N LEU A 124 10.44 -12.77 -27.56
CA LEU A 124 10.47 -11.53 -28.34
C LEU A 124 9.50 -10.49 -27.78
N ASP A 125 8.41 -10.94 -27.17
CA ASP A 125 7.35 -10.11 -26.61
C ASP A 125 6.68 -10.83 -25.43
N VAL A 126 6.35 -10.08 -24.39
CA VAL A 126 5.46 -10.47 -23.30
C VAL A 126 4.23 -9.57 -23.29
N GLY A 127 3.04 -10.14 -23.43
CA GLY A 127 1.76 -9.42 -23.33
C GLY A 127 1.32 -8.66 -24.59
N GLY A 128 1.98 -8.86 -25.74
CA GLY A 128 1.61 -8.18 -27.00
C GLY A 128 2.01 -6.71 -27.04
N ARG A 129 3.13 -6.38 -26.39
CA ARG A 129 3.63 -5.01 -26.19
C ARG A 129 4.47 -4.49 -27.35
N HIS A 130 4.94 -5.38 -28.22
CA HIS A 130 5.76 -5.12 -29.39
C HIS A 130 7.01 -4.28 -29.05
N PRO A 131 7.91 -4.77 -28.18
CA PRO A 131 9.08 -4.01 -27.77
C PRO A 131 9.93 -3.61 -28.98
N PRO A 132 10.49 -2.38 -29.05
CA PRO A 132 11.26 -1.91 -30.19
C PRO A 132 12.50 -2.77 -30.51
N ALA A 133 13.05 -3.44 -29.49
CA ALA A 133 14.18 -4.34 -29.63
C ALA A 133 13.79 -5.72 -30.18
N GLY A 134 12.50 -6.08 -30.16
CA GLY A 134 12.01 -7.41 -30.51
C GLY A 134 12.57 -8.54 -29.63
N PHE A 135 12.99 -8.23 -28.39
CA PHE A 135 13.54 -9.18 -27.44
C PHE A 135 13.16 -8.78 -26.02
N VAL A 136 12.96 -9.76 -25.14
CA VAL A 136 12.67 -9.60 -23.71
C VAL A 136 13.81 -10.25 -22.91
N GLY A 137 14.39 -9.49 -21.98
CA GLY A 137 15.52 -9.95 -21.17
C GLY A 137 15.14 -11.07 -20.22
N LEU A 138 16.01 -12.07 -20.06
CA LEU A 138 15.86 -13.14 -19.07
C LEU A 138 16.84 -12.92 -17.91
N LEU A 139 16.31 -12.73 -16.71
CA LEU A 139 17.10 -12.50 -15.50
C LEU A 139 16.81 -13.57 -14.45
N GLN A 140 17.82 -13.87 -13.62
CA GLN A 140 17.73 -14.67 -12.41
C GLN A 140 18.02 -13.81 -11.18
N TRP A 141 17.29 -14.05 -10.10
CA TRP A 141 17.54 -13.39 -8.83
C TRP A 141 18.70 -14.06 -8.10
N ASN A 142 19.74 -13.29 -7.80
CA ASN A 142 20.82 -13.76 -6.95
C ASN A 142 20.47 -13.48 -5.49
N ALA A 143 20.00 -14.51 -4.78
CA ALA A 143 19.55 -14.39 -3.38
C ALA A 143 20.63 -13.86 -2.43
N THR A 144 21.91 -14.13 -2.71
CA THR A 144 23.05 -13.69 -1.88
C THR A 144 23.35 -12.21 -2.07
N SER A 145 23.48 -11.75 -3.31
CA SER A 145 23.80 -10.35 -3.63
C SER A 145 22.59 -9.43 -3.68
N ARG A 146 21.38 -10.00 -3.63
CA ARG A 146 20.08 -9.31 -3.67
C ARG A 146 19.94 -8.45 -4.93
N LYS A 147 20.31 -9.02 -6.08
CA LYS A 147 20.30 -8.36 -7.38
C LYS A 147 19.83 -9.31 -8.47
N TRP A 148 19.15 -8.74 -9.47
CA TRP A 148 18.92 -9.41 -10.75
C TRP A 148 20.22 -9.55 -11.54
N GLN A 149 20.41 -10.71 -12.17
CA GLN A 149 21.54 -11.02 -13.02
C GLN A 149 21.02 -11.61 -14.32
N PHE A 150 21.66 -11.31 -15.46
CA PHE A 150 21.29 -11.97 -16.71
C PHE A 150 21.50 -13.47 -16.61
N ALA A 151 20.51 -14.22 -17.08
CA ALA A 151 20.72 -15.63 -17.34
C ALA A 151 21.80 -15.74 -18.44
N GLY A 152 22.87 -16.48 -18.16
CA GLY A 152 23.93 -16.74 -19.15
C GLY A 152 23.52 -17.72 -20.26
N THR A 153 22.27 -18.18 -20.24
CA THR A 153 21.68 -19.13 -21.17
C THR A 153 20.23 -18.72 -21.44
N GLY A 154 19.62 -19.20 -22.53
CA GLY A 154 18.21 -18.91 -22.77
C GLY A 154 17.28 -19.85 -22.03
N ILE A 155 15.99 -19.51 -22.03
CA ILE A 155 15.00 -20.00 -21.05
C ILE A 155 14.75 -21.51 -21.14
N SER A 156 14.91 -22.10 -22.32
CA SER A 156 14.81 -23.55 -22.56
C SER A 156 15.92 -24.36 -21.89
N SER A 157 17.09 -23.74 -21.71
CA SER A 157 18.29 -24.35 -21.15
C SER A 157 18.57 -23.88 -19.72
N LEU A 158 17.76 -22.95 -19.20
CA LEU A 158 17.90 -22.42 -17.86
C LEU A 158 17.48 -23.48 -16.85
N VAL A 159 18.43 -23.93 -16.03
CA VAL A 159 18.16 -24.83 -14.90
C VAL A 159 17.90 -23.98 -13.67
N VAL A 160 16.78 -24.25 -13.01
CA VAL A 160 16.32 -23.56 -11.80
C VAL A 160 16.12 -24.58 -10.68
N GLN A 161 16.13 -24.14 -9.44
CA GLN A 161 15.87 -24.95 -8.26
C GLN A 161 14.63 -24.46 -7.52
N ASP A 162 14.25 -25.17 -6.46
CA ASP A 162 13.16 -24.73 -5.60
C ASP A 162 13.43 -23.33 -5.03
N ASN A 163 12.43 -22.46 -5.11
CA ASN A 163 12.44 -21.04 -4.73
C ASN A 163 13.32 -20.12 -5.59
N ASP A 164 13.92 -20.62 -6.67
CA ASP A 164 14.57 -19.73 -7.63
C ASP A 164 13.55 -18.76 -8.23
N VAL A 165 14.05 -17.59 -8.60
CA VAL A 165 13.23 -16.51 -9.13
C VAL A 165 13.82 -16.05 -10.44
N ILE A 166 12.98 -15.99 -11.46
CA ILE A 166 13.35 -15.49 -12.78
C ILE A 166 12.45 -14.32 -13.16
N ALA A 167 12.93 -13.50 -14.08
CA ALA A 167 12.16 -12.43 -14.69
C ALA A 167 12.30 -12.44 -16.21
N LEU A 168 11.17 -12.27 -16.88
CA LEU A 168 11.07 -11.82 -18.26
C LEU A 168 10.83 -10.30 -18.24
N TYR A 169 11.83 -9.55 -18.71
CA TYR A 169 11.91 -8.11 -18.57
C TYR A 169 11.92 -7.40 -19.91
N ASP A 170 10.88 -6.62 -20.18
CA ASP A 170 10.86 -5.72 -21.33
C ASP A 170 11.63 -4.42 -21.02
N ALA A 171 12.78 -4.22 -21.67
CA ALA A 171 13.59 -3.01 -21.51
C ALA A 171 13.22 -1.87 -22.48
N ALA A 172 12.07 -1.94 -23.16
CA ALA A 172 11.63 -1.04 -24.25
C ALA A 172 11.77 0.47 -24.00
N PHE A 173 11.86 0.91 -22.74
CA PHE A 173 11.96 2.33 -22.38
C PHE A 173 13.42 2.85 -22.26
N ALA A 174 14.42 2.02 -22.54
CA ALA A 174 15.81 2.44 -22.68
C ALA A 174 16.16 2.62 -24.17
N SER A 175 16.79 3.76 -24.53
CA SER A 175 17.38 3.97 -25.86
C SER A 175 18.87 4.31 -25.72
N PRO A 176 19.79 3.46 -26.24
CA PRO A 176 19.51 2.14 -26.79
C PRO A 176 19.00 1.18 -25.69
N PRO A 177 18.23 0.13 -26.05
CA PRO A 177 17.77 -0.86 -25.09
C PRO A 177 18.98 -1.54 -24.46
N SER A 178 19.24 -1.21 -23.19
CA SER A 178 20.38 -1.71 -22.44
C SER A 178 19.89 -2.48 -21.22
N TYR A 179 19.85 -3.79 -21.42
CA TYR A 179 19.57 -4.81 -20.44
C TYR A 179 20.55 -4.77 -19.26
N SER A 180 21.83 -4.48 -19.51
CA SER A 180 22.88 -4.43 -18.48
C SER A 180 22.80 -3.21 -17.55
N SER A 181 22.12 -2.14 -17.95
CA SER A 181 21.99 -0.92 -17.13
C SER A 181 20.70 -0.85 -16.31
N ARG A 182 19.70 -1.70 -16.60
CA ARG A 182 18.38 -1.63 -15.97
C ARG A 182 17.79 -3.02 -15.82
N THR A 183 17.45 -3.39 -14.59
CA THR A 183 16.81 -4.65 -14.23
C THR A 183 15.36 -4.39 -13.82
N PRO A 184 14.50 -5.42 -13.77
CA PRO A 184 13.15 -5.28 -13.21
C PRO A 184 13.18 -4.63 -11.83
N VAL A 185 12.21 -3.76 -11.61
CA VAL A 185 12.06 -3.07 -10.32
C VAL A 185 11.43 -4.00 -9.30
N PRO A 186 10.36 -4.75 -9.62
CA PRO A 186 9.87 -5.75 -8.69
C PRO A 186 10.98 -6.76 -8.43
N THR A 187 11.22 -7.00 -7.16
CA THR A 187 12.14 -8.05 -6.72
C THR A 187 11.36 -9.05 -5.88
N PRO A 188 11.90 -10.26 -5.68
CA PRO A 188 11.44 -11.19 -4.66
C PRO A 188 11.12 -10.61 -3.29
N ASP A 189 11.77 -9.51 -2.94
CA ASP A 189 11.79 -8.92 -1.62
C ASP A 189 10.93 -7.68 -1.52
N HIS A 190 10.81 -6.97 -2.65
CA HIS A 190 9.88 -5.87 -2.85
C HIS A 190 9.03 -6.19 -4.08
N PRO A 191 8.08 -7.15 -3.95
CA PRO A 191 7.27 -7.60 -5.08
C PRO A 191 6.33 -6.50 -5.58
N TRP A 192 6.04 -5.51 -4.73
CA TRP A 192 5.22 -4.33 -5.01
C TRP A 192 6.03 -3.07 -4.72
N PRO A 193 7.01 -2.73 -5.58
CA PRO A 193 8.07 -1.80 -5.22
C PRO A 193 7.62 -0.34 -5.16
N SER A 194 6.43 0.00 -5.66
CA SER A 194 5.90 1.36 -5.64
C SER A 194 4.70 1.49 -4.70
N GLN A 195 4.82 2.38 -3.71
CA GLN A 195 3.71 2.87 -2.89
C GLN A 195 3.79 4.38 -2.89
N GLU A 196 2.83 5.01 -3.56
CA GLU A 196 2.92 6.42 -3.93
C GLU A 196 1.61 7.14 -3.67
N PHE A 197 1.64 8.46 -3.81
CA PHE A 197 0.43 9.27 -3.84
C PHE A 197 -0.63 8.65 -4.77
N ARG A 198 -1.86 8.50 -4.25
CA ARG A 198 -3.02 7.82 -4.87
C ARG A 198 -2.94 6.30 -5.04
N GLY A 199 -1.94 5.64 -4.48
CA GLY A 199 -1.84 4.18 -4.38
C GLY A 199 -1.32 3.46 -5.63
N ASP A 200 -1.26 4.12 -6.80
CA ASP A 200 -0.76 3.53 -8.04
C ASP A 200 -0.22 4.57 -9.04
N LEU A 201 0.30 4.10 -10.19
CA LEU A 201 0.81 4.95 -11.27
C LEU A 201 -0.30 5.76 -11.94
N SER A 202 -1.50 5.20 -12.08
CA SER A 202 -2.67 5.81 -12.72
C SER A 202 -3.35 6.90 -11.90
N ASN A 203 -2.92 7.12 -10.65
CA ASN A 203 -3.59 7.95 -9.67
C ASN A 203 -5.05 7.55 -9.40
N SER A 204 -5.38 6.25 -9.48
CA SER A 204 -6.78 5.78 -9.39
C SER A 204 -7.42 6.07 -8.04
N GLY A 205 -6.62 6.20 -6.97
CA GLY A 205 -7.13 6.37 -5.62
C GLY A 205 -7.67 5.11 -4.98
N VAL A 206 -7.41 3.95 -5.56
CA VAL A 206 -7.85 2.64 -5.07
C VAL A 206 -6.77 2.03 -4.19
N ALA A 207 -7.13 1.73 -2.95
CA ALA A 207 -6.28 0.95 -2.06
C ALA A 207 -6.42 -0.54 -2.35
N GLY A 208 -5.32 -1.29 -2.21
CA GLY A 208 -5.30 -2.75 -2.34
C GLY A 208 -6.01 -3.51 -1.20
N TYR A 209 -6.46 -2.79 -0.16
CA TYR A 209 -7.08 -3.35 1.04
C TYR A 209 -8.43 -2.69 1.32
N ALA A 210 -9.31 -3.41 2.00
CA ALA A 210 -10.58 -2.85 2.46
C ALA A 210 -10.37 -1.91 3.66
N ALA A 211 -11.08 -0.79 3.69
CA ALA A 211 -11.17 0.03 4.89
C ALA A 211 -12.02 -0.69 5.95
N PRO A 212 -11.76 -0.51 7.26
CA PRO A 212 -12.49 -1.18 8.33
C PRO A 212 -13.96 -0.74 8.42
N ASP A 213 -14.81 -1.66 8.83
CA ASP A 213 -16.26 -1.45 9.05
C ASP A 213 -16.56 -0.59 10.28
N SER A 214 -15.68 -0.67 11.28
CA SER A 214 -15.72 0.10 12.52
C SER A 214 -14.30 0.34 12.98
N ILE A 215 -14.03 1.51 13.55
CA ILE A 215 -12.67 1.94 13.89
C ILE A 215 -12.41 1.98 15.39
N GLN A 216 -11.14 1.85 15.74
CA GLN A 216 -10.53 2.35 16.95
C GLN A 216 -9.16 2.96 16.61
N VAL A 217 -8.68 3.89 17.43
CA VAL A 217 -7.30 4.37 17.31
C VAL A 217 -6.38 3.22 17.74
N VAL A 218 -5.54 2.73 16.83
CA VAL A 218 -4.50 1.73 17.13
C VAL A 218 -3.31 2.46 17.76
N TRP A 219 -2.90 3.57 17.14
CA TRP A 219 -1.96 4.52 17.68
C TRP A 219 -2.22 5.91 17.11
N ASP A 220 -1.82 6.93 17.85
CA ASP A 220 -1.64 8.29 17.36
C ASP A 220 -0.19 8.71 17.64
N ARG A 221 0.39 9.47 16.71
CA ARG A 221 1.78 9.90 16.84
C ARG A 221 1.95 11.35 16.45
N ASP A 222 2.32 12.17 17.43
CA ASP A 222 2.83 13.52 17.21
C ASP A 222 4.17 13.44 16.46
N THR A 223 4.20 14.06 15.29
CA THR A 223 5.40 14.12 14.45
C THR A 223 6.35 15.25 14.86
N GLY A 224 5.95 16.11 15.80
CA GLY A 224 6.66 17.30 16.28
C GLY A 224 6.52 18.52 15.37
N LYS A 225 5.67 18.44 14.33
CA LYS A 225 5.36 19.53 13.40
C LYS A 225 3.88 19.54 13.05
N ARG A 226 3.25 20.71 13.21
CA ARG A 226 1.89 20.99 12.73
C ARG A 226 1.88 21.14 11.20
N GLU A 227 0.68 21.20 10.64
CA GLU A 227 0.40 21.37 9.21
C GLU A 227 0.97 20.23 8.36
N ILE A 228 0.29 19.08 8.41
CA ILE A 228 0.65 17.89 7.64
C ILE A 228 -0.27 17.79 6.43
N GLY A 229 0.07 18.55 5.39
CA GLY A 229 -0.63 18.49 4.10
C GLY A 229 -0.23 17.31 3.21
N SER A 230 0.82 16.57 3.55
CA SER A 230 1.27 15.41 2.77
C SER A 230 0.37 14.19 2.99
N THR A 231 0.21 13.38 1.97
CA THR A 231 -0.46 12.07 2.08
C THR A 231 0.56 11.03 2.53
N PRO A 232 0.25 10.18 3.52
CA PRO A 232 1.19 9.15 3.95
C PRO A 232 1.44 8.12 2.85
N ALA A 233 2.68 7.64 2.75
CA ALA A 233 3.01 6.45 1.97
C ALA A 233 3.27 5.27 2.92
N VAL A 234 2.59 4.14 2.71
CA VAL A 234 2.72 2.97 3.58
C VAL A 234 3.37 1.83 2.81
N ALA A 235 4.55 1.41 3.23
CA ALA A 235 5.34 0.39 2.56
C ALA A 235 6.35 -0.25 3.50
N ASP A 236 6.67 -1.53 3.27
CA ASP A 236 7.72 -2.26 4.02
C ASP A 236 7.59 -2.13 5.55
N GLY A 237 6.35 -2.21 6.05
CA GLY A 237 6.03 -2.08 7.48
C GLY A 237 6.21 -0.67 8.05
N ARG A 238 6.27 0.36 7.21
CA ARG A 238 6.49 1.75 7.62
C ARG A 238 5.47 2.70 7.02
N VAL A 239 5.24 3.81 7.72
CA VAL A 239 4.43 4.95 7.28
C VAL A 239 5.35 6.16 7.13
N PHE A 240 5.48 6.66 5.90
CA PHE A 240 6.29 7.85 5.59
C PHE A 240 5.39 9.06 5.46
N VAL A 241 5.75 10.15 6.13
CA VAL A 241 5.02 11.42 6.10
C VAL A 241 6.00 12.58 5.99
N THR A 242 5.70 13.54 5.13
CA THR A 242 6.48 14.78 5.01
C THR A 242 5.77 15.91 5.71
N THR A 243 6.51 16.64 6.54
CA THR A 243 6.05 17.83 7.26
C THR A 243 6.87 19.04 6.82
N MET A 244 6.49 20.24 7.26
CA MET A 244 7.27 21.47 7.02
C MET A 244 8.64 21.48 7.71
N GLY A 245 8.90 20.59 8.67
CA GLY A 245 10.20 20.48 9.35
C GLY A 245 11.08 19.35 8.82
N TRP A 246 10.49 18.21 8.49
CA TRP A 246 11.18 16.96 8.16
C TRP A 246 10.25 15.94 7.51
N THR A 247 10.85 14.93 6.89
CA THR A 247 10.19 13.68 6.53
C THR A 247 10.46 12.68 7.64
N VAL A 248 9.42 11.98 8.07
CA VAL A 248 9.45 11.00 9.16
C VAL A 248 9.04 9.63 8.65
N ALA A 249 9.70 8.58 9.14
CA ALA A 249 9.27 7.20 9.00
C ALA A 249 8.79 6.67 10.34
N LEU A 250 7.57 6.19 10.37
CA LEU A 250 6.95 5.55 11.52
C LEU A 250 6.88 4.05 11.27
N ASP A 251 7.02 3.25 12.32
CA ASP A 251 6.65 1.85 12.30
C ASP A 251 5.13 1.72 12.12
N ALA A 252 4.67 0.96 11.12
CA ALA A 252 3.25 0.92 10.76
C ALA A 252 2.35 0.29 11.83
N VAL A 253 2.91 -0.58 12.69
CA VAL A 253 2.19 -1.31 13.73
C VAL A 253 2.14 -0.52 15.03
N THR A 254 3.26 0.08 15.43
CA THR A 254 3.43 0.72 16.74
C THR A 254 3.37 2.25 16.66
N GLY A 255 3.51 2.82 15.47
CA GLY A 255 3.63 4.25 15.25
C GLY A 255 4.95 4.84 15.75
N GLN A 256 5.92 4.05 16.23
CA GLN A 256 7.19 4.59 16.72
C GLN A 256 7.95 5.28 15.60
N ILE A 257 8.55 6.45 15.89
CA ILE A 257 9.45 7.11 14.95
C ILE A 257 10.71 6.27 14.80
N LEU A 258 10.93 5.72 13.61
CA LEU A 258 12.12 4.95 13.26
C LEU A 258 13.26 5.88 12.88
N TRP A 259 12.96 6.91 12.08
CA TRP A 259 13.88 7.98 11.72
C TRP A 259 13.12 9.23 11.30
N ASN A 260 13.78 10.38 11.35
CA ASN A 260 13.34 11.61 10.68
C ASN A 260 14.56 12.32 10.05
N THR A 261 14.32 13.13 9.02
CA THR A 261 15.38 13.89 8.35
C THR A 261 14.88 15.25 7.90
N SER A 262 15.62 16.30 8.23
CA SER A 262 15.34 17.68 7.80
C SER A 262 15.81 17.97 6.37
N LYS A 263 16.54 17.03 5.75
CA LYS A 263 16.98 17.13 4.35
C LYS A 263 15.81 17.10 3.36
N ALA A 264 14.66 16.58 3.79
CA ALA A 264 13.44 16.49 3.02
C ALA A 264 12.28 17.04 3.86
N ARG A 265 11.66 18.15 3.45
CA ARG A 265 10.55 18.79 4.17
C ARG A 265 9.68 19.59 3.19
N GLY A 266 8.39 19.76 3.49
CA GLY A 266 7.44 20.48 2.63
C GLY A 266 6.06 19.84 2.62
N PHE A 267 5.31 20.07 1.53
CA PHE A 267 3.95 19.57 1.34
C PHE A 267 3.85 18.32 0.45
N SER A 268 4.88 18.02 -0.34
CA SER A 268 4.91 16.85 -1.23
C SER A 268 4.64 15.56 -0.44
N SER A 269 3.78 14.71 -0.97
CA SER A 269 3.64 13.35 -0.44
C SER A 269 4.88 12.53 -0.79
N PRO A 270 5.39 11.67 0.12
CA PRO A 270 6.45 10.73 -0.21
C PRO A 270 6.01 9.73 -1.28
N ALA A 271 6.93 9.34 -2.14
CA ALA A 271 6.79 8.15 -2.99
C ALA A 271 7.83 7.12 -2.56
N VAL A 272 7.40 5.91 -2.24
CA VAL A 272 8.29 4.81 -1.91
C VAL A 272 8.55 4.02 -3.17
N PHE A 273 9.83 3.88 -3.52
CA PHE A 273 10.25 3.11 -4.67
C PHE A 273 11.65 2.53 -4.47
N ASN A 274 11.84 1.24 -4.75
CA ASN A 274 13.15 0.58 -4.78
C ASN A 274 14.01 0.85 -3.53
N ASN A 275 13.49 0.46 -2.36
CA ASN A 275 14.10 0.68 -1.04
C ASN A 275 14.50 2.15 -0.79
N SER A 276 13.76 3.08 -1.38
CA SER A 276 14.01 4.52 -1.30
C SER A 276 12.72 5.30 -1.12
N VAL A 277 12.84 6.53 -0.63
CA VAL A 277 11.74 7.48 -0.46
C VAL A 277 12.07 8.74 -1.26
N PHE A 278 11.18 9.13 -2.16
CA PHE A 278 11.31 10.32 -3.00
C PHE A 278 10.38 11.41 -2.49
N VAL A 279 10.89 12.64 -2.37
CA VAL A 279 10.14 13.77 -1.80
C VAL A 279 10.48 15.05 -2.57
N GLY A 280 9.46 15.83 -2.96
CA GLY A 280 9.62 17.23 -3.36
C GLY A 280 9.74 18.12 -2.12
N THR A 281 10.71 19.04 -2.11
CA THR A 281 11.01 19.84 -0.92
C THR A 281 10.57 21.29 -1.04
N SER A 282 10.35 21.93 0.11
CA SER A 282 10.06 23.35 0.25
C SER A 282 11.17 24.25 -0.31
N ASN A 283 12.40 23.72 -0.44
CA ASN A 283 13.56 24.43 -0.94
C ASN A 283 13.76 24.22 -2.46
N GLY A 284 12.75 23.68 -3.15
CA GLY A 284 12.76 23.59 -4.61
C GLY A 284 13.54 22.41 -5.17
N THR A 285 13.76 21.37 -4.35
CA THR A 285 14.54 20.19 -4.75
C THR A 285 13.69 18.93 -4.72
N VAL A 286 14.04 17.94 -5.54
CA VAL A 286 13.60 16.56 -5.36
C VAL A 286 14.74 15.81 -4.70
N VAL A 287 14.44 15.00 -3.71
CA VAL A 287 15.43 14.17 -3.00
C VAL A 287 15.05 12.71 -3.07
N ARG A 288 16.07 11.85 -3.07
CA ARG A 288 15.94 10.42 -2.80
C ARG A 288 16.61 10.09 -1.48
N LEU A 289 15.88 9.45 -0.60
CA LEU A 289 16.33 8.99 0.71
C LEU A 289 16.39 7.47 0.73
N ASN A 290 17.28 6.90 1.53
CA ASN A 290 17.25 5.48 1.87
C ASN A 290 16.03 5.19 2.77
N LEU A 291 15.28 4.14 2.43
CA LEU A 291 14.06 3.77 3.15
C LEU A 291 14.28 3.38 4.61
N THR A 292 15.42 2.77 4.92
CA THR A 292 15.69 2.18 6.23
C THR A 292 16.13 3.19 7.28
N ASP A 293 16.94 4.18 6.90
CA ASP A 293 17.57 5.13 7.83
C ASP A 293 17.37 6.62 7.49
N GLY A 294 16.70 6.93 6.37
CA GLY A 294 16.46 8.31 5.93
C GLY A 294 17.71 9.03 5.42
N ALA A 295 18.81 8.31 5.17
CA ALA A 295 20.02 8.89 4.62
C ALA A 295 19.78 9.43 3.20
N LEU A 296 20.28 10.63 2.90
CA LEU A 296 20.19 11.22 1.57
C LEU A 296 21.06 10.44 0.58
N LEU A 297 20.45 9.93 -0.49
CA LEU A 297 21.11 9.23 -1.58
C LEU A 297 21.47 10.20 -2.72
N TRP A 298 20.52 11.06 -3.12
CA TRP A 298 20.79 12.16 -4.05
C TRP A 298 19.78 13.31 -3.85
N GLU A 299 20.16 14.50 -4.32
CA GLU A 299 19.34 15.72 -4.35
C GLU A 299 19.48 16.44 -5.69
N THR A 300 18.36 16.88 -6.26
CA THR A 300 18.33 17.66 -7.51
C THR A 300 17.52 18.92 -7.32
N ARG A 301 18.15 20.08 -7.54
CA ARG A 301 17.47 21.39 -7.49
C ARG A 301 16.76 21.69 -8.80
N LEU A 302 15.44 21.93 -8.71
CA LEU A 302 14.59 22.28 -9.87
C LEU A 302 14.16 23.73 -9.87
N LEU A 303 13.99 24.34 -8.69
CA LEU A 303 13.68 25.75 -8.53
C LEU A 303 14.89 26.49 -7.96
N ALA A 304 15.27 27.60 -8.60
CA ALA A 304 16.39 28.42 -8.16
C ALA A 304 16.08 29.20 -6.87
N SER A 305 14.82 29.62 -6.72
CA SER A 305 14.32 30.37 -5.58
C SER A 305 12.94 29.86 -5.17
N THR A 306 12.73 29.74 -3.87
CA THR A 306 11.46 29.37 -3.26
C THR A 306 11.15 30.36 -2.14
N SER A 307 9.90 30.79 -2.04
CA SER A 307 9.42 31.69 -1.00
C SER A 307 8.78 30.93 0.16
N PHE A 308 8.06 29.83 -0.11
CA PHE A 308 7.32 29.10 0.90
C PHE A 308 7.26 27.57 0.67
N SER A 309 6.58 27.12 -0.38
CA SER A 309 6.10 25.74 -0.53
C SER A 309 6.98 24.87 -1.44
N GLY A 310 7.72 25.48 -2.37
CA GLY A 310 8.66 24.82 -3.26
C GLY A 310 7.98 23.80 -4.18
N ILE A 311 8.45 22.55 -4.16
CA ILE A 311 7.84 21.46 -4.94
C ILE A 311 6.73 20.81 -4.11
N THR A 312 5.48 21.13 -4.43
CA THR A 312 4.30 20.54 -3.76
C THR A 312 3.70 19.37 -4.53
N SER A 313 3.97 19.25 -5.83
CA SER A 313 3.62 18.06 -6.62
C SER A 313 4.36 16.85 -6.05
N SER A 314 3.63 15.86 -5.56
CA SER A 314 4.22 14.59 -5.12
C SER A 314 4.91 13.87 -6.30
N PRO A 315 6.13 13.33 -6.12
CA PRO A 315 6.81 12.51 -7.12
C PRO A 315 5.98 11.30 -7.56
N LYS A 316 5.99 11.02 -8.86
CA LYS A 316 5.44 9.81 -9.49
C LYS A 316 6.61 9.02 -10.04
N VAL A 317 6.91 7.84 -9.49
CA VAL A 317 8.08 7.04 -9.89
C VAL A 317 7.62 5.91 -10.79
N ALA A 318 7.75 6.10 -12.11
CA ALA A 318 7.52 5.01 -13.07
C ALA A 318 8.88 4.51 -13.56
N TYR A 319 9.25 3.31 -13.10
CA TYR A 319 10.51 2.63 -13.40
C TYR A 319 11.78 3.41 -13.04
N ASP A 320 12.42 4.01 -14.04
CA ASP A 320 13.67 4.72 -13.97
C ASP A 320 13.44 6.22 -14.11
N ARG A 321 12.18 6.67 -14.06
CA ARG A 321 11.80 8.08 -14.08
C ARG A 321 11.08 8.46 -12.81
N VAL A 322 11.42 9.65 -12.33
CA VAL A 322 10.68 10.38 -11.32
C VAL A 322 10.06 11.60 -12.00
N PHE A 323 8.73 11.63 -12.12
CA PHE A 323 8.00 12.75 -12.67
C PHE A 323 7.50 13.68 -11.57
N VAL A 324 7.68 14.98 -11.75
CA VAL A 324 7.21 16.03 -10.84
C VAL A 324 6.76 17.27 -11.61
N GLY A 325 5.78 17.98 -11.06
CA GLY A 325 5.44 19.35 -11.45
C GLY A 325 6.18 20.39 -10.60
N THR A 326 6.46 21.56 -11.18
CA THR A 326 7.07 22.68 -10.46
C THR A 326 6.12 23.88 -10.39
N PHE A 327 6.30 24.68 -9.33
CA PHE A 327 5.55 25.90 -9.06
C PHE A 327 6.51 27.07 -8.92
N ASN A 328 6.36 28.08 -9.77
CA ASN A 328 7.14 29.31 -9.68
C ASN A 328 6.40 30.37 -8.82
N GLU A 329 6.77 30.41 -7.54
CA GLU A 329 6.18 31.31 -6.54
C GLU A 329 6.49 32.80 -6.78
N THR A 330 7.49 33.11 -7.59
CA THR A 330 7.85 34.50 -7.94
C THR A 330 7.09 35.04 -9.14
N GLY A 331 6.22 34.22 -9.74
CA GLY A 331 5.49 34.51 -10.96
C GLY A 331 6.24 34.06 -12.21
N GLY A 332 5.48 33.61 -13.22
CA GLY A 332 6.02 33.06 -14.46
C GLY A 332 5.59 31.62 -14.73
N PRO A 333 6.21 30.95 -15.72
CA PRO A 333 5.91 29.57 -16.07
C PRO A 333 6.38 28.59 -14.99
N GLY A 334 5.70 27.45 -14.91
CA GLY A 334 6.19 26.26 -14.23
C GLY A 334 6.69 25.23 -15.25
N GLU A 335 7.03 24.04 -14.78
CA GLU A 335 7.55 22.97 -15.62
C GLU A 335 7.02 21.61 -15.16
N ALA A 336 6.78 20.71 -16.09
CA ALA A 336 6.84 19.28 -15.81
C ALA A 336 8.28 18.82 -16.01
N VAL A 337 8.79 18.01 -15.07
CA VAL A 337 10.18 17.54 -15.09
C VAL A 337 10.20 16.04 -14.88
N ALA A 338 11.05 15.35 -15.64
CA ALA A 338 11.43 13.98 -15.36
C ALA A 338 12.90 13.90 -14.95
N LEU A 339 13.16 13.15 -13.89
CA LEU A 339 14.50 12.83 -13.41
C LEU A 339 14.77 11.34 -13.59
N TRP A 340 16.03 10.97 -13.76
CA TRP A 340 16.44 9.57 -13.67
C TRP A 340 16.40 9.11 -12.20
N GLU A 341 15.69 8.02 -11.91
CA GLU A 341 15.53 7.47 -10.55
C GLU A 341 16.88 7.17 -9.88
N GLY A 342 17.82 6.60 -10.66
CA GLY A 342 19.07 6.08 -10.14
C GLY A 342 20.03 7.14 -9.61
N ASN A 343 20.07 8.32 -10.25
CA ASN A 343 21.07 9.35 -9.95
C ASN A 343 20.49 10.77 -9.82
N GLY A 344 19.19 10.95 -10.04
CA GLY A 344 18.51 12.24 -9.93
C GLY A 344 18.78 13.22 -11.06
N SER A 345 19.56 12.87 -12.08
CA SER A 345 19.84 13.80 -13.18
C SER A 345 18.59 14.08 -14.00
N VAL A 346 18.49 15.29 -14.57
CA VAL A 346 17.33 15.69 -15.36
C VAL A 346 17.31 14.90 -16.67
N ALA A 347 16.25 14.13 -16.90
CA ALA A 347 16.01 13.44 -18.16
C ALA A 347 15.42 14.39 -19.22
N TRP A 348 14.39 15.16 -18.84
CA TRP A 348 13.81 16.20 -19.66
C TRP A 348 13.07 17.25 -18.81
N ARG A 349 12.81 18.41 -19.42
CA ARG A 349 11.96 19.48 -18.88
C ARG A 349 10.96 19.91 -19.95
N HIS A 350 9.73 20.17 -19.52
CA HIS A 350 8.66 20.69 -20.37
C HIS A 350 8.11 21.99 -19.76
N PRO A 351 8.36 23.16 -20.36
CA PRO A 351 7.82 24.44 -19.89
C PRO A 351 6.30 24.53 -20.06
N THR A 352 5.59 24.98 -19.02
CA THR A 352 4.12 25.15 -19.03
C THR A 352 3.66 26.19 -18.00
N GLY A 353 2.40 26.15 -17.57
CA GLY A 353 1.94 26.82 -16.34
C GLY A 353 2.50 26.14 -15.10
N SER A 354 2.22 26.70 -13.92
CA SER A 354 2.57 26.06 -12.65
C SER A 354 1.79 24.76 -12.49
N ILE A 355 2.49 23.69 -12.13
CA ILE A 355 1.90 22.42 -11.72
C ILE A 355 2.04 22.36 -10.21
N HIS A 356 1.08 23.00 -9.53
CA HIS A 356 1.06 23.15 -8.10
C HIS A 356 0.02 22.18 -7.51
N TYR A 357 0.41 21.39 -6.51
CA TYR A 357 -0.32 20.26 -5.90
C TYR A 357 -0.67 19.07 -6.82
N SER A 358 -0.93 19.30 -8.11
CA SER A 358 -1.24 18.23 -9.05
C SER A 358 -0.03 17.32 -9.26
N SER A 359 -0.09 16.12 -8.70
CA SER A 359 0.86 15.06 -8.93
C SER A 359 0.63 14.37 -10.28
N PRO A 360 1.70 13.96 -10.99
CA PRO A 360 1.54 13.29 -12.28
C PRO A 360 0.85 11.93 -12.16
N ALA A 361 0.05 11.57 -13.16
CA ALA A 361 -0.38 10.19 -13.41
C ALA A 361 0.41 9.63 -14.59
N TYR A 362 0.71 8.33 -14.57
CA TYR A 362 1.41 7.64 -15.64
C TYR A 362 0.57 6.47 -16.17
N SER A 363 0.46 6.34 -17.49
CA SER A 363 -0.09 5.16 -18.16
C SER A 363 0.34 5.13 -19.63
N ASP A 364 0.71 3.95 -20.13
CA ASP A 364 1.00 3.66 -21.54
C ASP A 364 1.99 4.65 -22.17
N GLY A 365 3.12 4.90 -21.48
CA GLY A 365 4.14 5.83 -21.93
C GLY A 365 3.71 7.30 -21.96
N SER A 366 2.60 7.65 -21.30
CA SER A 366 2.13 9.03 -21.16
C SER A 366 2.15 9.47 -19.70
N VAL A 367 2.45 10.73 -19.47
CA VAL A 367 2.34 11.42 -18.18
C VAL A 367 1.24 12.47 -18.28
N TYR A 368 0.34 12.51 -17.30
CA TYR A 368 -0.77 13.46 -17.25
C TYR A 368 -0.64 14.34 -16.01
N VAL A 369 -0.79 15.65 -16.18
CA VAL A 369 -0.70 16.63 -15.08
C VAL A 369 -1.80 17.68 -15.21
N GLY A 370 -2.32 18.12 -14.07
CA GLY A 370 -3.14 19.31 -13.94
C GLY A 370 -2.27 20.56 -13.92
N VAL A 371 -2.62 21.54 -14.74
CA VAL A 371 -1.95 22.83 -14.85
C VAL A 371 -2.79 23.89 -14.15
N MET A 372 -2.20 24.50 -13.11
CA MET A 372 -2.84 25.56 -12.32
C MET A 372 -2.69 26.94 -12.95
N GLY A 373 -1.76 27.13 -13.88
CA GLY A 373 -1.51 28.39 -14.60
C GLY A 373 -0.36 29.20 -14.07
N ARG A 374 -0.21 30.42 -14.58
CA ARG A 374 0.90 31.32 -14.23
C ARG A 374 0.53 32.09 -12.98
N TYR A 375 1.31 31.96 -11.93
CA TYR A 375 1.02 32.65 -10.68
C TYR A 375 1.15 34.17 -10.85
N ASN A 376 0.12 34.90 -10.48
CA ASN A 376 0.07 36.36 -10.57
C ASN A 376 0.39 36.97 -9.19
N THR A 377 1.55 37.61 -9.08
CA THR A 377 2.07 38.19 -7.84
C THR A 377 1.61 39.64 -7.59
N THR A 378 0.86 40.22 -8.54
CA THR A 378 0.46 41.64 -8.54
C THR A 378 -0.89 41.90 -7.90
N SER A 379 -1.71 40.86 -7.73
CA SER A 379 -3.02 40.91 -7.08
C SER A 379 -3.20 39.69 -6.17
N GLN A 380 -4.38 39.48 -5.57
CA GLN A 380 -4.69 38.31 -4.73
C GLN A 380 -4.14 37.00 -5.31
N VAL A 381 -3.89 35.98 -4.46
CA VAL A 381 -3.40 34.62 -4.84
C VAL A 381 -4.26 34.06 -5.99
N SER A 382 -3.82 34.32 -7.21
CA SER A 382 -4.52 34.02 -8.45
C SER A 382 -3.51 33.48 -9.43
N PHE A 383 -4.02 32.71 -10.37
CA PHE A 383 -3.26 32.19 -11.49
C PHE A 383 -3.86 32.81 -12.73
N ASP A 384 -3.09 33.01 -13.79
CA ASP A 384 -3.52 33.42 -15.13
C ASP A 384 -3.37 32.22 -16.10
N PRO A 385 -4.16 32.12 -17.18
CA PRO A 385 -4.05 31.03 -18.13
C PRO A 385 -2.62 30.90 -18.71
N PRO A 386 -2.23 29.69 -19.18
CA PRO A 386 -3.08 28.53 -19.42
C PRO A 386 -3.35 27.68 -18.17
N TYR A 387 -4.61 27.30 -17.96
CA TYR A 387 -5.00 26.21 -17.05
C TYR A 387 -5.57 25.07 -17.85
N GLY A 388 -5.42 23.85 -17.36
CA GLY A 388 -5.95 22.71 -18.06
C GLY A 388 -5.33 21.40 -17.63
N VAL A 389 -5.49 20.41 -18.48
CA VAL A 389 -4.85 19.10 -18.35
C VAL A 389 -3.86 18.95 -19.48
N LEU A 390 -2.63 18.56 -19.14
CA LEU A 390 -1.54 18.36 -20.07
C LEU A 390 -1.18 16.88 -20.13
N SER A 391 -1.01 16.34 -21.33
CA SER A 391 -0.42 15.03 -21.56
C SER A 391 0.93 15.16 -22.25
N LEU A 392 1.92 14.46 -21.70
CA LEU A 392 3.28 14.42 -22.19
C LEU A 392 3.68 12.99 -22.53
N ASP A 393 4.51 12.83 -23.54
CA ASP A 393 5.26 11.60 -23.75
C ASP A 393 6.24 11.39 -22.60
N ALA A 394 6.14 10.26 -21.91
CA ALA A 394 6.89 10.01 -20.68
C ALA A 394 8.42 9.90 -20.91
N ALA A 395 8.83 9.45 -22.10
CA ALA A 395 10.24 9.25 -22.42
C ALA A 395 10.93 10.57 -22.81
N THR A 396 10.23 11.42 -23.56
CA THR A 396 10.81 12.60 -24.21
C THR A 396 10.36 13.93 -23.61
N GLY A 397 9.25 13.95 -22.87
CA GLY A 397 8.64 15.18 -22.38
C GLY A 397 7.93 16.00 -23.46
N GLN A 398 7.77 15.46 -24.67
CA GLN A 398 7.04 16.14 -25.75
C GLN A 398 5.55 16.18 -25.44
N GLU A 399 4.92 17.33 -25.71
CA GLU A 399 3.48 17.46 -25.57
C GLU A 399 2.75 16.54 -26.54
N ARG A 400 1.83 15.73 -26.02
CA ARG A 400 0.90 14.94 -26.82
C ARG A 400 -0.37 15.73 -27.09
N TRP A 401 -0.92 16.35 -26.06
CA TRP A 401 -2.08 17.24 -26.15
C TRP A 401 -2.22 18.09 -24.88
N PHE A 402 -2.95 19.19 -25.00
CA PHE A 402 -3.39 20.05 -23.90
C PHE A 402 -4.89 20.33 -24.01
N PHE A 403 -5.63 20.15 -22.92
CA PHE A 403 -7.05 20.48 -22.84
C PHE A 403 -7.26 21.68 -21.90
N PRO A 404 -7.72 22.85 -22.39
CA PRO A 404 -7.99 24.00 -21.54
C PRO A 404 -9.27 23.82 -20.71
N THR A 405 -9.19 24.10 -19.42
CA THR A 405 -10.35 24.12 -18.50
C THR A 405 -10.81 25.54 -18.20
N GLY A 406 -11.98 25.70 -17.59
CA GLY A 406 -12.51 27.02 -17.17
C GLY A 406 -11.76 27.63 -15.98
N GLY A 407 -11.02 26.82 -15.21
CA GLY A 407 -10.19 27.25 -14.09
C GLY A 407 -9.02 26.31 -13.80
N SER A 408 -8.16 26.70 -12.85
CA SER A 408 -6.97 25.95 -12.44
C SER A 408 -7.24 24.48 -12.13
N VAL A 409 -6.40 23.57 -12.62
CA VAL A 409 -6.44 22.15 -12.27
C VAL A 409 -5.35 21.89 -11.22
N ALA A 410 -5.75 21.90 -9.94
CA ALA A 410 -4.86 21.59 -8.81
C ALA A 410 -4.94 20.12 -8.36
N ALA A 411 -6.07 19.47 -8.65
CA ALA A 411 -6.27 18.06 -8.40
C ALA A 411 -5.37 17.22 -9.33
N SER A 412 -4.87 16.10 -8.83
CA SER A 412 -4.13 15.15 -9.65
C SER A 412 -5.10 14.37 -10.55
N PRO A 413 -4.92 14.36 -11.89
CA PRO A 413 -5.78 13.58 -12.78
C PRO A 413 -5.69 12.07 -12.50
N ALA A 414 -6.79 11.34 -12.69
CA ALA A 414 -6.83 9.88 -12.55
C ALA A 414 -7.13 9.21 -13.90
N VAL A 415 -6.34 8.19 -14.25
CA VAL A 415 -6.55 7.37 -15.45
C VAL A 415 -7.51 6.23 -15.12
N ALA A 416 -8.57 6.07 -15.93
CA ALA A 416 -9.58 5.04 -15.78
C ALA A 416 -9.98 4.47 -17.14
N GLY A 417 -9.29 3.41 -17.56
CA GLY A 417 -9.45 2.83 -18.90
C GLY A 417 -9.16 3.89 -19.97
N PRO A 418 -10.08 4.18 -20.91
CA PRO A 418 -9.88 5.20 -21.94
C PRO A 418 -10.03 6.65 -21.41
N ASN A 419 -10.55 6.82 -20.19
CA ASN A 419 -10.86 8.14 -19.63
C ASN A 419 -9.72 8.64 -18.74
N LEU A 420 -9.56 9.96 -18.71
CA LEU A 420 -8.77 10.70 -17.76
C LEU A 420 -9.69 11.67 -17.03
N ILE A 421 -9.82 11.49 -15.72
CA ILE A 421 -10.71 12.27 -14.87
C ILE A 421 -9.92 13.40 -14.21
N ALA A 422 -10.36 14.65 -14.43
CA ALA A 422 -9.69 15.84 -13.94
C ALA A 422 -10.71 16.84 -13.34
N PRO A 423 -10.80 16.93 -12.01
CA PRO A 423 -11.52 18.00 -11.32
C PRO A 423 -10.78 19.34 -11.43
N ALA A 424 -11.51 20.42 -11.69
CA ALA A 424 -10.96 21.76 -11.82
C ALA A 424 -11.60 22.76 -10.83
N LYS A 425 -10.87 23.83 -10.51
CA LYS A 425 -11.30 24.88 -9.58
C LYS A 425 -12.49 25.72 -10.08
N ASP A 426 -12.91 25.56 -11.33
CA ASP A 426 -14.17 26.13 -11.85
C ASP A 426 -15.42 25.39 -11.35
N GLY A 427 -15.27 24.30 -10.58
CA GLY A 427 -16.37 23.51 -10.04
C GLY A 427 -16.79 22.35 -10.94
N THR A 428 -16.05 22.08 -12.02
CA THR A 428 -16.35 21.05 -13.01
C THR A 428 -15.41 19.85 -12.87
N VAL A 429 -15.96 18.65 -13.07
CA VAL A 429 -15.18 17.43 -13.30
C VAL A 429 -15.20 17.13 -14.79
N TYR A 430 -14.02 17.09 -15.39
CA TYR A 430 -13.83 16.75 -16.79
C TYR A 430 -13.44 15.28 -16.93
N SER A 431 -14.06 14.59 -17.88
CA SER A 431 -13.59 13.30 -18.38
C SER A 431 -13.09 13.47 -19.80
N LEU A 432 -11.81 13.21 -20.01
CA LEU A 432 -11.14 13.36 -21.29
C LEU A 432 -10.75 11.99 -21.82
N ASN A 433 -10.79 11.81 -23.14
CA ASN A 433 -10.15 10.68 -23.78
C ASN A 433 -8.63 10.80 -23.57
N ARG A 434 -8.03 9.85 -22.83
CA ARG A 434 -6.62 9.95 -22.40
C ARG A 434 -5.63 10.05 -23.58
N SER A 435 -5.96 9.45 -24.72
CA SER A 435 -5.05 9.39 -25.87
C SER A 435 -5.09 10.66 -26.73
N THR A 436 -6.24 11.34 -26.76
CA THR A 436 -6.48 12.47 -27.69
C THR A 436 -6.74 13.81 -26.99
N GLY A 437 -7.02 13.80 -25.69
CA GLY A 437 -7.44 14.98 -24.93
C GLY A 437 -8.88 15.42 -25.23
N ALA A 438 -9.62 14.72 -26.09
CA ALA A 438 -10.99 15.08 -26.45
C ALA A 438 -11.94 14.94 -25.24
N LEU A 439 -12.79 15.94 -25.02
CA LEU A 439 -13.81 15.91 -23.98
C LEU A 439 -14.81 14.77 -24.24
N ALA A 440 -14.95 13.86 -23.28
CA ALA A 440 -15.96 12.81 -23.30
C ALA A 440 -17.24 13.28 -22.59
N TRP A 441 -17.10 13.84 -21.39
CA TRP A 441 -18.19 14.47 -20.65
C TRP A 441 -17.63 15.46 -19.61
N GLU A 442 -18.48 16.37 -19.17
CA GLU A 442 -18.21 17.25 -18.02
C GLU A 442 -19.42 17.24 -17.07
N ALA A 443 -19.15 17.41 -15.77
CA ALA A 443 -20.17 17.48 -14.75
C ALA A 443 -19.87 18.63 -13.78
N SER A 444 -20.81 19.55 -13.63
CA SER A 444 -20.75 20.57 -12.58
C SER A 444 -21.08 19.94 -11.23
N VAL A 445 -20.17 20.09 -10.27
CA VAL A 445 -20.28 19.50 -8.93
C VAL A 445 -20.14 20.53 -7.82
N ASP A 446 -19.97 21.81 -8.16
CA ASP A 446 -19.75 22.95 -7.25
C ASP A 446 -18.56 22.79 -6.28
N ALA A 447 -17.75 21.75 -6.50
CA ALA A 447 -16.85 21.17 -5.51
C ALA A 447 -15.75 20.29 -6.16
N GLY A 448 -15.03 20.79 -7.18
CA GLY A 448 -14.02 20.01 -7.89
C GLY A 448 -12.57 20.31 -7.49
N ILE A 449 -12.14 20.00 -6.25
CA ILE A 449 -10.75 20.33 -5.82
C ILE A 449 -9.96 19.11 -5.35
N SER A 450 -10.59 18.07 -4.81
CA SER A 450 -9.86 16.86 -4.40
C SER A 450 -9.43 16.03 -5.62
N SER A 451 -8.29 15.35 -5.52
CA SER A 451 -7.94 14.29 -6.49
C SER A 451 -8.99 13.16 -6.46
N PRO A 452 -9.53 12.73 -7.61
CA PRO A 452 -10.65 11.80 -7.70
C PRO A 452 -10.22 10.37 -7.40
N ALA A 453 -11.09 9.57 -6.77
CA ALA A 453 -10.95 8.10 -6.78
C ALA A 453 -11.84 7.50 -7.86
N VAL A 454 -11.36 6.50 -8.58
CA VAL A 454 -12.13 5.82 -9.64
C VAL A 454 -12.09 4.32 -9.44
N PHE A 455 -13.26 3.71 -9.26
CA PHE A 455 -13.39 2.26 -9.13
C PHE A 455 -14.61 1.76 -9.89
N GLY A 456 -14.41 0.71 -10.69
CA GLY A 456 -15.46 0.17 -11.56
C GLY A 456 -16.02 1.25 -12.49
N ASP A 457 -17.32 1.52 -12.37
CA ASP A 457 -18.05 2.50 -13.18
C ASP A 457 -18.31 3.82 -12.40
N THR A 458 -17.58 4.07 -11.31
CA THR A 458 -17.86 5.19 -10.40
C THR A 458 -16.63 6.06 -10.16
N VAL A 459 -16.85 7.37 -10.22
CA VAL A 459 -15.87 8.43 -9.92
C VAL A 459 -16.31 9.13 -8.64
N PHE A 460 -15.42 9.21 -7.66
CA PHE A 460 -15.66 9.89 -6.39
C PHE A 460 -14.83 11.17 -6.29
N VAL A 461 -15.51 12.30 -6.02
CA VAL A 461 -14.88 13.63 -5.95
C VAL A 461 -15.40 14.36 -4.73
N GLY A 462 -14.49 15.00 -4.01
CA GLY A 462 -14.77 15.96 -2.96
C GLY A 462 -14.39 17.39 -3.36
N GLY A 463 -15.04 18.34 -2.70
CA GLY A 463 -14.64 19.74 -2.76
C GLY A 463 -15.43 20.61 -1.81
N GLY A 464 -15.45 21.90 -2.15
CA GLY A 464 -15.93 22.98 -1.31
C GLY A 464 -14.85 24.06 -1.19
N SER A 465 -15.27 25.28 -0.88
CA SER A 465 -14.36 26.38 -0.59
C SER A 465 -14.21 26.58 0.91
N PHE A 466 -13.10 27.17 1.34
CA PHE A 466 -12.88 27.52 2.73
C PHE A 466 -14.05 28.38 3.27
N GLY A 467 -14.56 28.03 4.46
CA GLY A 467 -15.72 28.69 5.07
C GLY A 467 -17.06 28.45 4.36
N ARG A 468 -17.14 27.50 3.43
CA ARG A 468 -18.38 27.05 2.78
C ARG A 468 -18.61 25.55 3.05
N PRO A 469 -19.87 25.07 2.98
CA PRO A 469 -20.15 23.64 3.08
C PRO A 469 -19.36 22.85 2.03
N GLY A 470 -18.83 21.70 2.44
CA GLY A 470 -18.23 20.75 1.51
C GLY A 470 -19.24 19.82 0.87
N ARG A 471 -18.80 19.10 -0.15
CA ARG A 471 -19.59 18.04 -0.78
C ARG A 471 -18.67 16.94 -1.27
N VAL A 472 -19.13 15.70 -1.11
CA VAL A 472 -18.59 14.52 -1.79
C VAL A 472 -19.66 13.97 -2.72
N VAL A 473 -19.28 13.66 -3.95
CA VAL A 473 -20.17 13.11 -4.98
C VAL A 473 -19.61 11.80 -5.52
N ALA A 474 -20.53 10.92 -5.90
CA ALA A 474 -20.24 9.82 -6.81
C ALA A 474 -20.88 10.10 -8.17
N LEU A 475 -20.10 9.98 -9.23
CA LEU A 475 -20.54 10.15 -10.61
C LEU A 475 -20.36 8.83 -11.36
N ASN A 476 -21.21 8.58 -12.35
CA ASN A 476 -20.98 7.49 -13.29
C ASN A 476 -19.79 7.83 -14.21
N LEU A 477 -18.83 6.91 -14.34
CA LEU A 477 -17.60 7.10 -15.12
C LEU A 477 -17.85 7.33 -16.62
N VAL A 478 -18.94 6.81 -17.16
CA VAL A 478 -19.21 6.83 -18.61
C VAL A 478 -19.89 8.12 -19.05
N ASN A 479 -20.75 8.71 -18.21
CA ASN A 479 -21.58 9.86 -18.61
C ASN A 479 -21.61 11.01 -17.60
N GLY A 480 -20.88 10.91 -16.48
CA GLY A 480 -20.80 11.96 -15.47
C GLY A 480 -22.07 12.13 -14.61
N TYR A 481 -23.09 11.28 -14.75
CA TYR A 481 -24.32 11.41 -13.98
C TYR A 481 -24.10 11.17 -12.49
N LEU A 482 -24.64 12.08 -11.69
CA LEU A 482 -24.63 11.98 -10.22
C LEU A 482 -25.37 10.72 -9.77
N LYS A 483 -24.67 9.84 -9.07
CA LYS A 483 -25.21 8.66 -8.40
C LYS A 483 -25.72 9.00 -7.00
N TRP A 484 -24.87 9.63 -6.19
CA TRP A 484 -25.20 10.08 -4.85
C TRP A 484 -24.34 11.27 -4.44
N SER A 485 -24.73 11.96 -3.37
CA SER A 485 -23.89 12.97 -2.72
C SER A 485 -24.01 12.96 -1.21
N PHE A 486 -22.95 13.40 -0.55
CA PHE A 486 -22.85 13.55 0.90
C PHE A 486 -22.32 14.94 1.25
N THR A 487 -22.88 15.55 2.30
CA THR A 487 -22.44 16.85 2.84
C THR A 487 -21.73 16.62 4.17
N PRO A 488 -20.40 16.68 4.22
CA PRO A 488 -19.65 16.62 5.48
C PRO A 488 -19.68 17.96 6.22
N ASN A 489 -19.01 18.04 7.37
CA ASN A 489 -18.95 19.24 8.21
C ASN A 489 -18.19 20.44 7.61
N GLY A 490 -17.44 20.25 6.51
CA GLY A 490 -16.63 21.30 5.91
C GLY A 490 -16.08 20.91 4.54
N PRO A 491 -15.30 21.77 3.87
CA PRO A 491 -14.80 21.52 2.52
C PRO A 491 -13.86 20.31 2.47
N VAL A 492 -13.92 19.55 1.38
CA VAL A 492 -13.06 18.37 1.17
C VAL A 492 -11.93 18.73 0.21
N GLN A 493 -10.74 19.02 0.76
CA GLN A 493 -9.54 19.31 -0.03
C GLN A 493 -8.55 18.13 -0.06
N SER A 494 -8.68 17.21 0.89
CA SER A 494 -7.97 15.93 0.88
C SER A 494 -8.41 15.08 -0.33
N SER A 495 -7.52 14.25 -0.86
CA SER A 495 -7.88 13.28 -1.89
C SER A 495 -8.81 12.19 -1.35
N ILE A 496 -9.72 11.68 -2.20
CA ILE A 496 -10.61 10.58 -1.82
C ILE A 496 -9.89 9.24 -1.97
N THR A 497 -10.00 8.33 -1.00
CA THR A 497 -9.44 6.96 -1.10
C THR A 497 -10.57 5.94 -1.19
N TYR A 498 -10.63 5.15 -2.25
CA TYR A 498 -11.54 4.00 -2.35
C TYR A 498 -10.85 2.75 -1.79
N ALA A 499 -11.52 2.03 -0.90
CA ALA A 499 -10.95 0.87 -0.22
C ALA A 499 -12.04 -0.16 0.12
N GLY A 500 -12.16 -1.22 -0.69
CA GLY A 500 -13.04 -2.37 -0.44
C GLY A 500 -14.50 -2.02 -0.19
N GLY A 501 -15.12 -1.21 -1.06
CA GLY A 501 -16.52 -0.79 -0.95
C GLY A 501 -16.76 0.45 -0.08
N ARG A 502 -15.68 1.13 0.34
CA ARG A 502 -15.75 2.38 1.10
C ARG A 502 -14.99 3.50 0.41
N VAL A 503 -15.45 4.72 0.63
CA VAL A 503 -14.68 5.94 0.31
C VAL A 503 -14.29 6.63 1.60
N VAL A 504 -12.99 6.91 1.76
CA VAL A 504 -12.39 7.54 2.94
C VAL A 504 -11.82 8.89 2.55
N PHE A 505 -12.09 9.92 3.34
CA PHE A 505 -11.63 11.29 3.09
C PHE A 505 -11.63 12.11 4.39
N ALA A 506 -11.08 13.32 4.34
CA ALA A 506 -11.09 14.25 5.45
C ALA A 506 -11.60 15.64 5.05
N THR A 507 -12.09 16.39 6.04
CA THR A 507 -12.50 17.78 5.85
C THR A 507 -11.42 18.76 6.31
N ASN A 508 -11.24 19.81 5.51
CA ASN A 508 -10.37 20.93 5.83
C ASN A 508 -11.18 22.01 6.57
N GLU A 509 -11.48 21.76 7.84
CA GLU A 509 -12.26 22.63 8.73
C GLU A 509 -11.62 22.66 10.13
N ASP A 510 -11.91 23.65 10.96
CA ASP A 510 -11.36 23.78 12.33
C ASP A 510 -11.57 22.52 13.21
N ASN A 511 -12.64 21.79 12.96
CA ASN A 511 -12.97 20.48 13.50
C ASN A 511 -12.86 19.38 12.42
N GLY A 512 -11.75 19.41 11.67
CA GLY A 512 -11.46 18.49 10.59
C GLY A 512 -11.79 17.05 10.98
N THR A 513 -12.57 16.38 10.16
CA THR A 513 -13.14 15.07 10.47
C THR A 513 -12.81 14.10 9.35
N ILE A 514 -12.38 12.90 9.72
CA ILE A 514 -12.16 11.79 8.78
C ILE A 514 -13.48 11.03 8.67
N TYR A 515 -13.94 10.79 7.46
CA TYR A 515 -15.16 10.04 7.17
C TYR A 515 -14.84 8.78 6.40
N ALA A 516 -15.63 7.73 6.64
CA ALA A 516 -15.83 6.66 5.67
C ALA A 516 -17.31 6.56 5.30
N LEU A 517 -17.58 6.54 4.00
CA LEU A 517 -18.91 6.30 3.46
C LEU A 517 -18.93 4.95 2.73
N ASN A 518 -20.10 4.33 2.69
CA ASN A 518 -20.36 3.23 1.79
C ASN A 518 -20.28 3.76 0.34
N ALA A 519 -19.42 3.17 -0.48
CA ALA A 519 -19.11 3.69 -1.81
C ALA A 519 -20.30 3.61 -2.80
N GLU A 520 -21.23 2.68 -2.58
CA GLU A 520 -22.39 2.49 -3.44
C GLU A 520 -23.52 3.49 -3.11
N THR A 521 -23.73 3.77 -1.83
CA THR A 521 -24.91 4.52 -1.34
C THR A 521 -24.59 5.93 -0.84
N GLY A 522 -23.33 6.23 -0.54
CA GLY A 522 -22.91 7.50 0.08
C GLY A 522 -23.28 7.63 1.56
N VAL A 523 -23.83 6.57 2.18
CA VAL A 523 -24.21 6.58 3.59
C VAL A 523 -22.95 6.50 4.45
N ARG A 524 -22.85 7.36 5.48
CA ARG A 524 -21.75 7.35 6.44
C ARG A 524 -21.71 6.03 7.22
N VAL A 525 -20.58 5.33 7.13
CA VAL A 525 -20.28 4.13 7.92
C VAL A 525 -19.73 4.54 9.28
N TRP A 526 -18.70 5.39 9.29
CA TRP A 526 -18.11 5.95 10.50
C TRP A 526 -17.50 7.33 10.23
N SER A 527 -17.20 8.05 11.32
CA SER A 527 -16.41 9.28 11.30
C SER A 527 -15.50 9.33 12.53
N PHE A 528 -14.38 10.05 12.41
CA PHE A 528 -13.40 10.25 13.48
C PHE A 528 -12.95 11.72 13.52
N GLU A 529 -13.07 12.34 14.68
CA GLU A 529 -12.54 13.67 14.97
C GLU A 529 -11.20 13.53 15.70
N PRO A 530 -10.08 13.95 15.10
CA PRO A 530 -8.82 14.07 15.81
C PRO A 530 -8.90 14.95 17.06
N SER A 531 -8.11 14.60 18.06
CA SER A 531 -7.89 15.41 19.25
C SER A 531 -6.39 15.58 19.45
N PRO A 532 -5.85 16.82 19.56
CA PRO A 532 -6.57 18.10 19.48
C PRO A 532 -7.23 18.35 18.13
N ARG A 533 -8.34 19.10 18.11
CA ARG A 533 -9.04 19.48 16.87
C ARG A 533 -8.19 20.44 16.05
N ASP A 534 -8.18 20.24 14.75
CA ASP A 534 -7.55 21.13 13.77
C ASP A 534 -8.05 20.79 12.37
N TYR A 535 -7.58 21.57 11.39
CA TYR A 535 -7.72 21.31 9.97
C TYR A 535 -7.08 19.98 9.54
N ILE A 536 -7.56 19.45 8.42
CA ILE A 536 -6.97 18.26 7.78
C ILE A 536 -6.86 18.52 6.28
N LEU A 537 -5.64 18.88 5.86
CA LEU A 537 -5.28 18.98 4.45
C LEU A 537 -4.80 17.65 3.85
N GLY A 538 -4.05 16.86 4.61
CA GLY A 538 -3.48 15.61 4.13
C GLY A 538 -4.54 14.53 3.88
N SER A 539 -4.25 13.59 2.97
CA SER A 539 -5.21 12.57 2.56
C SER A 539 -5.08 11.30 3.40
N PRO A 540 -6.18 10.72 3.91
CA PRO A 540 -6.15 9.40 4.51
C PRO A 540 -5.85 8.30 3.49
N VAL A 541 -5.00 7.34 3.85
CA VAL A 541 -4.68 6.16 3.04
C VAL A 541 -5.05 4.87 3.77
N VAL A 542 -5.30 3.80 3.03
CA VAL A 542 -5.67 2.50 3.60
C VAL A 542 -4.63 1.47 3.21
N ALA A 543 -4.03 0.83 4.22
CA ALA A 543 -3.07 -0.25 4.03
C ALA A 543 -3.28 -1.30 5.13
N ASP A 544 -3.24 -2.59 4.76
CA ASP A 544 -3.41 -3.72 5.67
C ASP A 544 -4.64 -3.63 6.60
N GLY A 545 -5.74 -3.06 6.07
CA GLY A 545 -6.99 -2.89 6.83
C GLY A 545 -6.99 -1.74 7.85
N VAL A 546 -5.94 -0.91 7.86
CA VAL A 546 -5.78 0.26 8.73
C VAL A 546 -5.84 1.53 7.90
N VAL A 547 -6.55 2.54 8.40
CA VAL A 547 -6.55 3.89 7.83
C VAL A 547 -5.44 4.70 8.50
N TYR A 548 -4.48 5.18 7.72
CA TYR A 548 -3.46 6.12 8.18
C TYR A 548 -3.84 7.53 7.74
N ALA A 549 -4.03 8.43 8.71
CA ALA A 549 -4.53 9.76 8.45
C ALA A 549 -3.67 10.84 9.13
N PRO A 550 -3.07 11.76 8.36
CA PRO A 550 -2.40 12.92 8.92
C PRO A 550 -3.42 13.99 9.34
N SER A 551 -3.03 14.88 10.26
CA SER A 551 -3.81 16.07 10.63
C SER A 551 -2.89 17.26 10.84
N ASP A 552 -3.41 18.47 10.61
CA ASP A 552 -2.65 19.71 10.81
C ASP A 552 -2.35 20.00 12.29
N ASN A 553 -2.98 19.25 13.21
CA ASN A 553 -2.61 19.24 14.62
C ASN A 553 -1.19 18.69 14.87
N GLY A 554 -0.57 18.07 13.86
CA GLY A 554 0.78 17.52 13.87
C GLY A 554 0.86 16.01 14.12
N HIS A 555 -0.28 15.36 14.27
CA HIS A 555 -0.37 13.92 14.49
C HIS A 555 -0.64 13.14 13.20
N VAL A 556 -0.14 11.91 13.19
CA VAL A 556 -0.59 10.85 12.27
C VAL A 556 -1.38 9.85 13.12
N TYR A 557 -2.56 9.47 12.64
CA TYR A 557 -3.44 8.50 13.29
C TYR A 557 -3.48 7.21 12.50
N ALA A 558 -3.38 6.07 13.18
CA ALA A 558 -3.71 4.76 12.64
C ALA A 558 -5.06 4.31 13.21
N LEU A 559 -6.05 4.18 12.34
CA LEU A 559 -7.41 3.78 12.69
C LEU A 559 -7.66 2.37 12.13
N GLY A 560 -7.61 1.37 13.01
CA GLY A 560 -7.78 -0.03 12.66
C GLY A 560 -9.14 -0.57 13.10
N PRO A 561 -9.50 -1.81 12.72
CA PRO A 561 -10.72 -2.45 13.17
C PRO A 561 -10.82 -2.49 14.70
N ALA A 562 -12.02 -2.26 15.21
CA ALA A 562 -12.34 -2.43 16.62
C ALA A 562 -11.98 -3.86 17.09
N GLY A 563 -11.20 -3.98 18.16
CA GLY A 563 -10.74 -5.26 18.71
C GLY A 563 -9.33 -5.71 18.29
N LEU A 564 -8.61 -4.95 17.46
CA LEU A 564 -7.16 -5.07 17.36
C LEU A 564 -6.51 -4.66 18.70
N ASP A 565 -5.84 -5.59 19.38
CA ASP A 565 -5.19 -5.34 20.67
C ASP A 565 -4.07 -4.28 20.56
N GLN A 566 -4.12 -3.26 21.42
CA GLN A 566 -3.13 -2.17 21.49
C GLN A 566 -1.80 -2.54 22.17
N ASN A 567 -1.51 -3.83 22.37
CA ASN A 567 -0.37 -4.25 23.20
C ASN A 567 0.64 -5.15 22.45
N PRO A 568 1.67 -4.59 21.80
CA PRO A 568 2.74 -5.38 21.18
C PRO A 568 3.72 -5.99 22.20
N GLN A 569 3.67 -5.64 23.49
CA GLN A 569 4.60 -6.15 24.51
C GLN A 569 3.98 -7.24 25.42
N GLY A 570 2.79 -7.72 25.08
CA GLY A 570 1.99 -8.56 25.95
C GLY A 570 1.71 -9.98 25.48
N SER A 571 2.32 -10.48 24.40
CA SER A 571 2.30 -11.92 24.07
C SER A 571 3.20 -12.20 22.88
N VAL A 572 4.32 -12.89 23.14
CA VAL A 572 5.00 -13.68 22.11
C VAL A 572 4.11 -14.88 21.80
N GLY A 573 3.03 -14.63 21.07
CA GLY A 573 2.22 -15.63 20.40
C GLY A 573 2.78 -15.78 19.00
N VAL A 574 3.78 -16.66 18.86
CA VAL A 574 4.36 -17.00 17.57
C VAL A 574 3.26 -17.60 16.68
N VAL A 575 2.83 -16.87 15.64
CA VAL A 575 2.11 -17.46 14.51
C VAL A 575 3.14 -18.20 13.66
N LEU A 576 3.43 -19.45 14.06
CA LEU A 576 4.12 -20.44 13.24
C LEU A 576 3.06 -21.20 12.46
N ILE A 577 2.87 -20.86 11.19
CA ILE A 577 2.27 -21.79 10.24
C ILE A 577 3.38 -22.74 9.78
N GLY A 578 3.48 -23.87 10.46
CA GLY A 578 3.70 -25.18 9.84
C GLY A 578 5.00 -25.45 9.08
N GLY A 579 6.15 -25.30 9.73
CA GLY A 579 7.31 -26.18 9.49
C GLY A 579 7.27 -27.31 10.52
N GLY A 580 6.73 -28.46 10.12
CA GLY A 580 6.56 -29.62 11.00
C GLY A 580 7.90 -30.28 11.40
N ILE A 581 7.86 -30.94 12.54
CA ILE A 581 8.91 -31.77 13.16
C ILE A 581 9.91 -30.97 14.01
N LEU A 582 9.55 -30.68 15.27
CA LEU A 582 10.46 -30.70 16.44
C LEU A 582 9.73 -30.45 17.80
N GLY A 583 8.46 -30.83 17.91
CA GLY A 583 7.63 -30.58 19.10
C GLY A 583 7.10 -31.82 19.83
N ALA A 584 7.60 -33.03 19.52
CA ALA A 584 7.09 -34.27 20.13
C ALA A 584 7.96 -34.81 21.29
N GLY A 585 9.10 -34.18 21.60
CA GLY A 585 10.04 -34.69 22.61
C GLY A 585 9.78 -34.26 24.06
N ILE A 586 8.99 -33.20 24.30
CA ILE A 586 8.96 -32.55 25.64
C ILE A 586 7.67 -32.82 26.42
N LEU A 587 6.60 -33.30 25.79
CA LEU A 587 5.33 -33.59 26.46
C LEU A 587 5.18 -35.02 27.02
N VAL A 588 6.11 -35.93 26.72
CA VAL A 588 6.12 -37.30 27.28
C VAL A 588 6.86 -37.38 28.64
N GLY A 589 7.73 -36.42 28.95
CA GLY A 589 8.47 -36.39 30.23
C GLY A 589 7.67 -35.90 31.44
N ALA A 590 6.71 -34.99 31.23
CA ALA A 590 5.99 -34.34 32.33
C ALA A 590 4.87 -35.21 32.94
N VAL A 591 4.28 -36.14 32.17
CA VAL A 591 3.22 -37.04 32.64
C VAL A 591 3.78 -38.26 33.40
N TRP A 592 5.04 -38.64 33.15
CA TRP A 592 5.68 -39.74 33.88
C TRP A 592 6.13 -39.36 35.31
N ILE A 593 6.39 -38.07 35.56
CA ILE A 593 6.88 -37.57 36.86
C ILE A 593 5.76 -37.36 37.88
N LEU A 594 4.51 -37.17 37.43
CA LEU A 594 3.36 -36.93 38.33
C LEU A 594 2.69 -38.22 38.84
N VAL A 595 2.97 -39.39 38.25
CA VAL A 595 2.37 -40.67 38.68
C VAL A 595 3.26 -41.46 39.66
N ARG A 596 4.52 -41.06 39.90
CA ARG A 596 5.46 -41.81 40.76
C ARG A 596 5.71 -41.27 42.18
N ARG A 597 5.06 -40.18 42.61
CA ARG A 597 5.24 -39.62 43.96
C ARG A 597 3.93 -39.54 44.75
N ARG A 598 3.36 -40.70 45.09
CA ARG A 598 2.48 -40.85 46.29
C ARG A 598 2.38 -42.33 46.69
N SER A 599 3.42 -42.82 47.33
CA SER A 599 3.40 -44.04 48.15
C SER A 599 4.69 -44.09 48.95
N ARG A 600 4.68 -43.52 50.16
CA ARG A 600 5.47 -43.95 51.33
C ARG A 600 5.25 -42.97 52.48
N SER A 601 4.34 -43.34 53.38
CA SER A 601 4.51 -43.17 54.83
C SER A 601 3.34 -43.84 55.54
N GLY A 602 3.57 -45.04 56.06
CA GLY A 602 2.99 -45.41 57.36
C GLY A 602 3.99 -45.04 58.47
N PRO A 603 3.68 -45.26 59.75
CA PRO A 603 2.43 -45.76 60.33
C PRO A 603 1.33 -44.70 60.41
#